data_AF-A0A1Q2CGY8-F1
#
_entry.id   AF-A0A1Q2CGY8-F1
#
_cell.length_a   1.000
_cell.length_b   1.000
_cell.length_c   1.000
_cell.angle_alpha   90.00
_cell.angle_beta   90.00
_cell.angle_gamma   90.00
#
_symmetry.space_group_name_H-M   'P 1'
#
loop_
_entity.id
_entity.type
_entity.pdbx_description
1 polymer ?
#
loop_
_entity_poly.entity_id
_entity_poly.type
_entity_poly.pdbx_seq_one_letter_code
_entity_poly.pdbx_strand_id
1 'polypeptide(L)'
;MAKRPKRHQLKEAGAVQAPVDDAVFGVDEDDEIDLAFDAEDPLLEEFIRDMSLQTCDYCASPVQWIEPEELIETYPAEVDDVLFDLDLDVGDILMSWVCTECPNFSIIGEDFESQYLDIQGDVPCLECEATTQAIDPAQASHLDREGYLKAKREFGAQAVLDGYAQRCPGCGNVDYYPAGV
;
A
#
# COMPACT_ATOMS: atom_id res chain seq x y z
N MET A 1 1.46 45.71 -9.56
CA MET A 1 2.28 45.75 -8.33
C MET A 1 1.37 45.62 -7.11
N ALA A 2 1.10 44.39 -6.67
CA ALA A 2 0.19 44.10 -5.56
C ALA A 2 1.00 43.92 -4.26
N LYS A 3 0.52 44.56 -3.19
CA LYS A 3 1.15 44.62 -1.86
C LYS A 3 1.00 43.28 -1.14
N ARG A 4 2.10 42.69 -0.67
CA ARG A 4 2.12 41.54 0.26
C ARG A 4 1.50 41.93 1.62
N PRO A 5 0.63 41.12 2.24
CA PRO A 5 0.18 41.34 3.60
C PRO A 5 1.24 40.91 4.63
N LYS A 6 1.24 41.62 5.76
CA LYS A 6 2.19 41.52 6.88
C LYS A 6 1.98 40.21 7.65
N ARG A 7 3.09 39.51 7.92
CA ARG A 7 3.18 38.35 8.84
C ARG A 7 2.74 38.79 10.24
N HIS A 8 1.67 38.20 10.77
CA HIS A 8 1.31 38.32 12.17
C HIS A 8 2.30 37.53 13.03
N GLN A 9 2.79 38.17 14.09
CA GLN A 9 3.65 37.61 15.10
C GLN A 9 2.87 36.56 15.91
N LEU A 10 3.33 35.31 15.89
CA LEU A 10 2.93 34.29 16.86
C LEU A 10 3.77 34.50 18.12
N LYS A 11 3.06 34.72 19.23
CA LYS A 11 3.62 34.87 20.58
C LYS A 11 4.21 33.54 21.04
N GLU A 12 5.39 33.62 21.63
CA GLU A 12 6.08 32.56 22.34
C GLU A 12 5.19 32.02 23.46
N ALA A 13 4.78 30.76 23.36
CA ALA A 13 4.20 30.02 24.46
C ALA A 13 5.35 29.41 25.27
N GLY A 14 5.38 29.73 26.56
CA GLY A 14 6.46 29.36 27.48
C GLY A 14 6.62 27.85 27.62
N ALA A 15 7.87 27.41 27.58
CA ALA A 15 8.29 26.07 27.94
C ALA A 15 8.01 25.85 29.43
N VAL A 16 7.10 24.93 29.73
CA VAL A 16 6.97 24.34 31.06
C VAL A 16 7.98 23.18 31.10
N GLN A 17 9.11 23.40 31.76
CA GLN A 17 10.08 22.34 32.07
C GLN A 17 9.44 21.36 33.06
N ALA A 18 9.19 20.13 32.61
CA ALA A 18 8.96 19.00 33.51
C ALA A 18 10.33 18.56 34.10
N PRO A 19 10.40 18.19 35.38
CA PRO A 19 11.63 17.65 35.96
C PRO A 19 11.91 16.27 35.37
N VAL A 20 13.06 16.12 34.72
CA VAL A 20 13.65 14.82 34.38
C VAL A 20 14.29 14.28 35.65
N ASP A 21 13.69 13.26 36.23
CA ASP A 21 14.35 12.43 37.24
C ASP A 21 15.45 11.61 36.55
N ASP A 22 16.69 11.84 36.96
CA ASP A 22 17.87 11.04 36.61
C ASP A 22 17.71 9.62 37.17
N ALA A 23 17.06 8.73 36.41
CA ALA A 23 17.19 7.30 36.61
C ALA A 23 18.51 6.85 35.96
N VAL A 24 19.54 6.72 36.79
CA VAL A 24 20.80 6.08 36.43
C VAL A 24 20.52 4.62 36.11
N PHE A 25 20.43 4.29 34.83
CA PHE A 25 20.50 2.90 34.35
C PHE A 25 21.96 2.46 34.42
N GLY A 26 22.31 1.78 35.51
CA GLY A 26 23.49 0.92 35.53
C GLY A 26 23.21 -0.28 34.64
N VAL A 27 23.87 -0.35 33.50
CA VAL A 27 23.90 -1.57 32.68
C VAL A 27 25.14 -2.32 33.14
N ASP A 28 24.95 -3.36 33.96
CA ASP A 28 26.01 -4.32 34.24
C ASP A 28 26.22 -5.17 32.98
N GLU A 29 27.46 -5.28 32.51
CA GLU A 29 27.86 -5.85 31.20
C GLU A 29 27.71 -7.38 31.07
N ASP A 30 27.02 -8.07 31.98
CA ASP A 30 26.98 -9.54 32.02
C ASP A 30 25.56 -10.14 32.15
N ASP A 31 24.51 -9.41 31.79
CA ASP A 31 23.16 -10.01 31.66
C ASP A 31 23.01 -10.65 30.27
N GLU A 32 23.31 -11.95 30.18
CA GLU A 32 22.76 -12.84 29.15
C GLU A 32 21.23 -12.67 29.18
N ILE A 33 20.67 -11.94 28.21
CA ILE A 33 19.23 -11.89 27.99
C ILE A 33 18.82 -13.28 27.51
N ASP A 34 18.44 -14.13 28.46
CA ASP A 34 17.86 -15.43 28.19
C ASP A 34 16.47 -15.20 27.58
N LEU A 35 16.43 -15.05 26.26
CA LEU A 35 15.22 -15.00 25.45
C LEU A 35 14.60 -16.41 25.40
N ALA A 36 14.21 -16.91 26.56
CA ALA A 36 13.32 -18.05 26.67
C ALA A 36 11.93 -17.58 26.20
N PHE A 37 11.68 -17.70 24.89
CA PHE A 37 10.35 -17.53 24.30
C PHE A 37 9.48 -18.70 24.76
N ASP A 38 8.75 -18.52 25.85
CA ASP A 38 7.73 -19.47 26.28
C ASP A 38 6.61 -19.48 25.22
N ALA A 39 6.47 -20.61 24.52
CA ALA A 39 5.49 -20.86 23.46
C ALA A 39 4.02 -20.88 23.93
N GLU A 40 3.71 -20.26 25.06
CA GLU A 40 2.39 -20.25 25.71
C GLU A 40 1.88 -18.83 25.98
N ASP A 41 2.37 -17.81 25.25
CA ASP A 41 1.78 -16.47 25.33
C ASP A 41 0.45 -16.44 24.54
N PRO A 42 -0.72 -16.39 25.21
CA PRO A 42 -2.02 -16.37 24.52
C PRO A 42 -2.20 -15.14 23.63
N LEU A 43 -1.46 -14.04 23.86
CA LEU A 43 -1.46 -12.89 22.96
C LEU A 43 -0.70 -13.19 21.66
N LEU A 44 0.39 -13.96 21.73
CA LEU A 44 1.13 -14.38 20.55
C LEU A 44 0.31 -15.37 19.72
N GLU A 45 -0.40 -16.31 20.36
CA GLU A 45 -1.29 -17.25 19.66
C GLU A 45 -2.47 -16.53 18.99
N GLU A 46 -3.09 -15.56 19.67
CA GLU A 46 -4.17 -14.75 19.10
C GLU A 46 -3.67 -13.89 17.94
N PHE A 47 -2.49 -13.28 18.08
CA PHE A 47 -1.85 -12.49 17.03
C PHE A 47 -1.50 -13.33 15.79
N ILE A 48 -0.89 -14.51 15.97
CA ILE A 48 -0.60 -15.45 14.87
C ILE A 48 -1.90 -15.89 14.19
N ARG A 49 -2.96 -16.17 14.98
CA ARG A 49 -4.28 -16.53 14.42
C ARG A 49 -4.85 -15.41 13.58
N ASP A 50 -4.81 -14.18 14.07
CA ASP A 50 -5.38 -13.02 13.36
C ASP A 50 -4.56 -12.67 12.11
N MET A 51 -3.24 -12.86 12.12
CA MET A 51 -2.40 -12.77 10.91
C MET A 51 -2.67 -13.89 9.90
N SER A 52 -2.97 -15.11 10.36
CA SER A 52 -3.31 -16.25 9.49
C SER A 52 -4.70 -16.13 8.84
N LEU A 53 -5.54 -15.22 9.36
CA LEU A 53 -6.85 -14.90 8.79
C LEU A 53 -6.78 -13.82 7.71
N GLN A 54 -5.61 -13.25 7.44
CA GLN A 54 -5.48 -12.29 6.35
C GLN A 54 -5.77 -12.96 5.01
N THR A 55 -6.57 -12.27 4.20
CA THR A 55 -7.00 -12.71 2.88
C THR A 55 -6.58 -11.66 1.86
N CYS A 56 -6.28 -12.10 0.65
CA CYS A 56 -5.97 -11.22 -0.46
C CYS A 56 -7.15 -10.28 -0.72
N ASP A 57 -6.91 -8.97 -0.76
CA ASP A 57 -7.95 -7.96 -0.97
C ASP A 57 -8.64 -8.07 -2.35
N TYR A 58 -7.96 -8.69 -3.32
CA TYR A 58 -8.45 -8.83 -4.69
C TYR A 58 -9.39 -10.03 -4.88
N CYS A 59 -9.04 -11.20 -4.33
CA CYS A 59 -9.78 -12.44 -4.59
C CYS A 59 -10.33 -13.12 -3.32
N ALA A 60 -10.11 -12.51 -2.14
CA ALA A 60 -10.48 -13.03 -0.83
C ALA A 60 -9.90 -14.43 -0.50
N SER A 61 -8.92 -14.90 -1.27
CA SER A 61 -8.22 -16.15 -1.00
C SER A 61 -7.18 -15.98 0.11
N PRO A 62 -6.75 -17.08 0.76
CA PRO A 62 -5.69 -17.03 1.77
C PRO A 62 -4.40 -16.42 1.22
N VAL A 63 -3.67 -15.72 2.09
CA VAL A 63 -2.30 -15.26 1.81
C VAL A 63 -1.29 -16.17 2.51
N GLN A 64 -0.12 -16.28 1.91
CA GLN A 64 1.04 -16.91 2.52
C GLN A 64 2.07 -15.83 2.83
N TRP A 65 2.41 -15.71 4.11
CA TRP A 65 3.53 -14.89 4.56
C TRP A 65 4.84 -15.48 4.04
N ILE A 66 5.69 -14.63 3.49
CA ILE A 66 6.95 -15.00 2.86
C ILE A 66 8.02 -13.99 3.28
N GLU A 67 9.28 -14.43 3.29
CA GLU A 67 10.39 -13.51 3.57
C GLU A 67 10.58 -12.55 2.37
N PRO A 68 10.95 -11.27 2.60
CA PRO A 68 11.18 -10.32 1.52
C PRO A 68 12.18 -10.82 0.46
N GLU A 69 13.25 -11.52 0.86
CA GLU A 69 14.23 -12.06 -0.07
C GLU A 69 13.64 -13.15 -0.97
N GLU A 70 12.78 -14.02 -0.43
CA GLU A 70 12.12 -15.07 -1.21
C GLU A 70 11.08 -14.48 -2.16
N LEU A 71 10.41 -13.39 -1.77
CA LEU A 71 9.52 -12.64 -2.67
C LEU A 71 10.30 -12.07 -3.86
N ILE A 72 11.45 -11.44 -3.60
CA ILE A 72 12.31 -10.84 -4.64
C ILE A 72 12.86 -11.92 -5.59
N GLU A 73 13.20 -13.10 -5.07
CA GLU A 73 13.62 -14.23 -5.90
C GLU A 73 12.49 -14.76 -6.79
N THR A 74 11.25 -14.73 -6.29
CA THR A 74 10.07 -15.29 -6.99
C THR A 74 9.49 -14.31 -8.01
N TYR A 75 9.43 -13.02 -7.68
CA TYR A 75 8.81 -11.96 -8.47
C TYR A 75 9.73 -10.74 -8.64
N PRO A 76 10.92 -10.89 -9.24
CA PRO A 76 11.94 -9.84 -9.24
C PRO A 76 11.52 -8.59 -10.03
N ALA A 77 10.77 -8.75 -11.11
CA ALA A 77 10.35 -7.61 -11.94
C ALA A 77 9.21 -6.84 -11.27
N GLU A 78 8.22 -7.56 -10.76
CA GLU A 78 7.05 -6.97 -10.12
C GLU A 78 7.41 -6.26 -8.82
N VAL A 79 8.37 -6.78 -8.05
CA VAL A 79 8.88 -6.10 -6.85
C VAL A 79 9.68 -4.86 -7.22
N ASP A 80 10.48 -4.90 -8.29
CA ASP A 80 11.22 -3.72 -8.78
C ASP A 80 10.26 -2.60 -9.22
N ASP A 81 9.18 -2.96 -9.93
CA ASP A 81 8.12 -2.01 -10.31
C ASP A 81 7.49 -1.34 -9.07
N VAL A 82 7.17 -2.15 -8.05
CA VAL A 82 6.58 -1.66 -6.79
C VAL A 82 7.52 -0.71 -6.05
N LEU A 83 8.79 -1.08 -5.93
CA LEU A 83 9.80 -0.28 -5.23
C LEU A 83 10.10 1.02 -5.98
N PHE A 84 10.19 0.95 -7.31
CA PHE A 84 10.39 2.10 -8.17
C PHE A 84 9.26 3.13 -8.04
N ASP A 85 8.01 2.68 -8.09
CA ASP A 85 6.84 3.57 -8.02
C ASP A 85 6.70 4.27 -6.67
N LEU A 86 7.18 3.62 -5.60
CA LEU A 86 7.13 4.15 -4.25
C LEU A 86 8.39 4.91 -3.82
N ASP A 87 9.43 4.94 -4.68
CA ASP A 87 10.76 5.48 -4.35
C ASP A 87 11.35 4.83 -3.07
N LEU A 88 11.22 3.50 -2.99
CA LEU A 88 11.66 2.66 -1.86
C LEU A 88 12.84 1.77 -2.24
N ASP A 89 13.67 1.44 -1.26
CA ASP A 89 14.73 0.43 -1.39
C ASP A 89 14.26 -0.93 -0.86
N VAL A 90 14.88 -2.02 -1.34
CA VAL A 90 14.62 -3.39 -0.84
C VAL A 90 14.76 -3.49 0.68
N GLY A 91 15.68 -2.72 1.27
CA GLY A 91 15.93 -2.70 2.71
C GLY A 91 14.80 -2.12 3.55
N ASP A 92 13.83 -1.46 2.92
CA ASP A 92 12.67 -0.85 3.59
C ASP A 92 11.52 -1.86 3.78
N ILE A 93 11.60 -3.04 3.15
CA ILE A 93 10.61 -4.10 3.28
C ILE A 93 10.87 -4.88 4.58
N LEU A 94 9.93 -4.81 5.54
CA LEU A 94 9.97 -5.57 6.78
C LEU A 94 9.32 -6.94 6.66
N MET A 95 8.20 -7.02 5.92
CA MET A 95 7.43 -8.25 5.74
C MET A 95 6.78 -8.27 4.37
N SER A 96 6.44 -9.46 3.89
CA SER A 96 5.65 -9.62 2.68
C SER A 96 4.73 -10.82 2.74
N TRP A 97 3.69 -10.80 1.89
CA TRP A 97 2.81 -11.93 1.68
C TRP A 97 2.48 -12.09 0.20
N VAL A 98 2.20 -13.32 -0.22
CA VAL A 98 1.73 -13.66 -1.58
C VAL A 98 0.36 -14.30 -1.52
N CYS A 99 -0.50 -14.01 -2.48
CA CYS A 99 -1.79 -14.67 -2.61
C CYS A 99 -1.63 -16.08 -3.19
N THR A 100 -2.32 -17.08 -2.64
CA THR A 100 -2.21 -18.47 -3.13
C THR A 100 -2.92 -18.72 -4.46
N GLU A 101 -3.88 -17.88 -4.84
CA GLU A 101 -4.78 -18.11 -6.00
C GLU A 101 -4.69 -17.06 -7.11
N CYS A 102 -3.97 -15.94 -6.92
CA CYS A 102 -3.84 -14.88 -7.91
C CYS A 102 -2.43 -14.26 -7.83
N PRO A 103 -1.95 -13.57 -8.88
CA PRO A 103 -0.59 -13.05 -8.91
C PRO A 103 -0.38 -11.79 -8.05
N ASN A 104 -1.19 -11.60 -6.99
CA ASN A 104 -1.05 -10.48 -6.07
C ASN A 104 -0.09 -10.82 -4.93
N PHE A 105 0.64 -9.81 -4.48
CA PHE A 105 1.45 -9.84 -3.28
C PHE A 105 1.46 -8.47 -2.63
N SER A 106 1.88 -8.39 -1.38
CA SER A 106 2.13 -7.13 -0.69
C SER A 106 3.52 -7.06 -0.09
N ILE A 107 4.07 -5.86 -0.08
CA ILE A 107 5.23 -5.47 0.69
C ILE A 107 4.81 -4.51 1.81
N ILE A 108 5.36 -4.72 3.00
CA ILE A 108 5.03 -3.96 4.21
C ILE A 108 6.33 -3.45 4.84
N GLY A 109 6.39 -2.15 5.08
CA GLY A 109 7.48 -1.48 5.79
C GLY A 109 7.03 -0.83 7.11
N GLU A 110 7.83 0.10 7.64
CA GLU A 110 7.52 0.76 8.92
C GLU A 110 6.29 1.68 8.83
N ASP A 111 6.12 2.37 7.71
CA ASP A 111 5.07 3.38 7.49
C ASP A 111 4.28 3.18 6.18
N PHE A 112 4.44 2.03 5.52
CA PHE A 112 3.73 1.71 4.29
C PHE A 112 3.29 0.24 4.21
N GLU A 113 2.23 0.02 3.44
CA GLU A 113 1.83 -1.27 2.88
C GLU A 113 1.44 -1.01 1.43
N SER A 114 1.94 -1.81 0.51
CA SER A 114 1.61 -1.69 -0.91
C SER A 114 1.42 -3.06 -1.55
N GLN A 115 0.47 -3.18 -2.47
CA GLN A 115 0.19 -4.42 -3.18
C GLN A 115 0.51 -4.26 -4.66
N TYR A 116 1.08 -5.31 -5.26
CA TYR A 116 1.49 -5.27 -6.67
C TYR A 116 0.34 -4.95 -7.62
N LEU A 117 -0.84 -5.53 -7.40
CA LEU A 117 -1.98 -5.23 -8.27
C LEU A 117 -2.53 -3.81 -8.08
N ASP A 118 -2.22 -3.13 -6.97
CA ASP A 118 -2.56 -1.71 -6.79
C ASP A 118 -1.67 -0.80 -7.65
N ILE A 119 -0.49 -1.29 -8.03
CA ILE A 119 0.57 -0.55 -8.73
C ILE A 119 0.49 -0.73 -10.24
N GLN A 120 -0.47 -1.51 -10.77
CA GLN A 120 -0.73 -1.56 -12.20
C GLN A 120 -1.36 -0.26 -12.72
N GLY A 121 -0.54 0.79 -12.80
CA GLY A 121 -0.93 2.15 -13.12
C GLY A 121 0.05 2.91 -14.00
N ASP A 122 1.26 2.40 -14.28
CA ASP A 122 2.21 3.09 -15.15
C ASP A 122 1.90 2.92 -16.65
N VAL A 123 0.61 2.85 -17.00
CA VAL A 123 0.16 3.04 -18.37
C VAL A 123 0.18 4.53 -18.65
N PRO A 124 1.05 5.03 -19.55
CA PRO A 124 1.02 6.43 -19.90
C PRO A 124 -0.30 6.74 -20.60
N CYS A 125 -0.94 7.82 -20.19
CA CYS A 125 -2.15 8.27 -20.84
C CYS A 125 -1.88 8.54 -22.32
N LEU A 126 -2.63 7.89 -23.21
CA LEU A 126 -2.45 8.03 -24.67
C LEU A 126 -2.67 9.48 -25.17
N GLU A 127 -3.33 10.32 -24.38
CA GLU A 127 -3.64 11.71 -24.73
C GLU A 127 -2.59 12.72 -24.22
N CYS A 128 -2.00 12.50 -23.04
CA CYS A 128 -1.13 13.50 -22.41
C CYS A 128 0.14 12.94 -21.75
N GLU A 129 0.45 11.67 -21.97
CA GLU A 129 1.67 10.97 -21.53
C GLU A 129 1.90 10.95 -20.01
N ALA A 130 0.95 11.46 -19.21
CA ALA A 130 1.00 11.37 -17.75
C ALA A 130 0.70 9.93 -17.31
N THR A 131 1.39 9.45 -16.28
CA THR A 131 1.09 8.20 -15.58
C THR A 131 -0.37 8.17 -15.16
N THR A 132 -1.07 7.09 -15.53
CA THR A 132 -2.48 6.89 -15.13
C THR A 132 -2.55 6.27 -13.74
N GLN A 133 -3.74 6.22 -13.16
CA GLN A 133 -3.96 5.61 -11.86
C GLN A 133 -5.06 4.57 -12.02
N ALA A 134 -4.80 3.34 -11.56
CA ALA A 134 -5.83 2.34 -11.44
C ALA A 134 -6.90 2.83 -10.46
N ILE A 135 -8.16 2.70 -10.86
CA ILE A 135 -9.32 3.01 -10.03
C ILE A 135 -10.36 1.91 -10.20
N ASP A 136 -11.13 1.69 -9.14
CA ASP A 136 -12.27 0.79 -9.17
C ASP A 136 -13.29 1.25 -10.25
N PRO A 137 -13.75 0.36 -11.15
CA PRO A 137 -14.70 0.69 -12.22
C PRO A 137 -16.04 1.27 -11.74
N ALA A 138 -16.52 0.87 -10.54
CA ALA A 138 -17.71 1.46 -9.94
C ALA A 138 -17.45 2.90 -9.48
N GLN A 139 -16.27 3.18 -8.92
CA GLN A 139 -15.86 4.56 -8.59
C GLN A 139 -15.68 5.42 -9.85
N ALA A 140 -15.11 4.84 -10.92
CA ALA A 140 -14.94 5.49 -12.22
C ALA A 140 -16.26 5.99 -12.82
N SER A 141 -17.39 5.32 -12.54
CA SER A 141 -18.71 5.71 -13.02
C SER A 141 -19.18 7.11 -12.55
N HIS A 142 -18.62 7.60 -11.44
CA HIS A 142 -18.87 8.96 -10.96
C HIS A 142 -18.05 10.01 -11.70
N LEU A 143 -16.92 9.61 -12.29
CA LEU A 143 -15.99 10.47 -13.02
C LEU A 143 -16.36 10.53 -14.50
N ASP A 144 -16.61 9.37 -15.12
CA ASP A 144 -17.07 9.25 -16.51
C ASP A 144 -18.25 8.28 -16.62
N ARG A 145 -19.44 8.84 -16.42
CA ARG A 145 -20.70 8.11 -16.52
C ARG A 145 -20.98 7.62 -17.93
N GLU A 146 -20.60 8.38 -18.96
CA GLU A 146 -20.94 8.03 -20.34
C GLU A 146 -20.08 6.86 -20.83
N GLY A 147 -18.77 6.88 -20.55
CA GLY A 147 -17.88 5.75 -20.83
C GLY A 147 -18.29 4.49 -20.07
N TYR A 148 -18.62 4.61 -18.78
CA TYR A 148 -19.12 3.48 -17.99
C TYR A 148 -20.37 2.85 -18.61
N LEU A 149 -21.36 3.65 -19.00
CA LEU A 149 -22.59 3.15 -19.61
C LEU A 149 -22.36 2.53 -20.99
N LYS A 150 -21.37 3.02 -21.74
CA LYS A 150 -20.97 2.44 -23.02
C LYS A 150 -20.31 1.06 -22.80
N ALA A 151 -19.30 0.98 -21.94
CA ALA A 151 -18.62 -0.27 -21.59
C ALA A 151 -19.60 -1.31 -21.05
N LYS A 152 -20.52 -0.89 -20.16
CA LYS A 152 -21.58 -1.76 -19.61
C LYS A 152 -22.51 -2.34 -20.69
N ARG A 153 -22.81 -1.59 -21.75
CA ARG A 153 -23.63 -2.09 -22.87
C ARG A 153 -22.86 -3.03 -23.78
N GLU A 154 -21.57 -2.80 -23.94
CA GLU A 154 -20.71 -3.54 -24.86
C GLU A 154 -20.26 -4.88 -24.27
N PHE A 155 -19.78 -4.88 -23.02
CA PHE A 155 -19.17 -6.04 -22.37
C PHE A 155 -20.05 -6.65 -21.26
N GLY A 156 -21.08 -5.93 -20.82
CA GLY A 156 -21.93 -6.34 -19.71
C GLY A 156 -21.43 -5.81 -18.36
N ALA A 157 -22.35 -5.71 -17.40
CA ALA A 157 -22.07 -5.09 -16.09
C ALA A 157 -21.01 -5.86 -15.29
N GLN A 158 -21.10 -7.19 -15.30
CA GLN A 158 -20.22 -8.06 -14.52
C GLN A 158 -18.77 -7.95 -15.01
N ALA A 159 -18.54 -8.10 -16.32
CA ALA A 159 -17.21 -7.99 -16.91
C ALA A 159 -16.56 -6.62 -16.65
N VAL A 160 -17.33 -5.53 -16.64
CA VAL A 160 -16.79 -4.19 -16.34
C VAL A 160 -16.41 -4.04 -14.88
N LEU A 161 -17.19 -4.62 -13.95
CA LEU A 161 -16.92 -4.52 -12.51
C LEU A 161 -15.81 -5.47 -12.05
N ASP A 162 -15.68 -6.64 -12.70
CA ASP A 162 -14.62 -7.62 -12.41
C ASP A 162 -13.28 -7.27 -13.09
N GLY A 163 -13.28 -6.26 -13.97
CA GLY A 163 -12.08 -5.73 -14.60
C GLY A 163 -11.47 -4.58 -13.79
N TYR A 164 -10.81 -3.64 -14.49
CA TYR A 164 -10.28 -2.42 -13.87
C TYR A 164 -10.55 -1.19 -14.73
N ALA A 165 -10.39 0.01 -14.16
CA ALA A 165 -10.41 1.26 -14.89
C ALA A 165 -9.14 2.05 -14.60
N GLN A 166 -8.69 2.84 -15.56
CA GLN A 166 -7.55 3.73 -15.39
C GLN A 166 -7.99 5.16 -15.57
N ARG A 167 -7.54 6.04 -14.69
CA ARG A 167 -7.79 7.47 -14.76
C ARG A 167 -6.49 8.22 -14.97
N CYS A 168 -6.46 9.09 -15.97
CA CYS A 168 -5.38 10.05 -16.13
C CYS A 168 -5.59 11.26 -15.21
N PRO A 169 -4.65 11.60 -14.31
CA PRO A 169 -4.72 12.82 -13.51
C PRO A 169 -4.47 14.09 -14.34
N GLY A 170 -3.74 13.98 -15.47
CA GLY A 170 -3.40 15.11 -16.34
C GLY A 170 -4.58 15.63 -17.16
N CYS A 171 -5.25 14.75 -17.91
CA CYS A 171 -6.36 15.11 -18.79
C CYS A 171 -7.75 14.69 -18.27
N GLY A 172 -7.81 13.87 -17.22
CA GLY A 172 -9.06 13.37 -16.67
C GLY A 172 -9.71 12.23 -17.46
N ASN A 173 -9.04 11.70 -18.49
CA ASN A 173 -9.56 10.56 -19.26
C ASN A 173 -9.71 9.33 -18.37
N VAL A 174 -10.74 8.53 -18.65
CA VAL A 174 -11.01 7.27 -17.96
C VAL A 174 -11.15 6.17 -18.99
N ASP A 175 -10.28 5.17 -18.91
CA ASP A 175 -10.30 4.00 -19.78
C ASP A 175 -10.75 2.77 -18.98
N TYR A 176 -11.61 1.93 -19.57
CA TYR A 176 -12.18 0.76 -18.91
C TYR A 176 -11.62 -0.51 -19.55
N TYR A 177 -11.19 -1.45 -18.71
CA TYR A 177 -10.58 -2.73 -19.09
C TYR A 177 -11.41 -3.87 -18.49
N PRO A 178 -12.44 -4.36 -19.19
CA PRO A 178 -13.34 -5.39 -18.67
C PRO A 178 -12.62 -6.75 -18.58
N ALA A 179 -13.00 -7.58 -17.61
CA ALA A 179 -12.47 -8.93 -17.47
C ALA A 179 -13.05 -9.90 -18.52
N GLY A 180 -12.19 -10.80 -19.03
CA GLY A 180 -12.59 -11.91 -19.90
C GLY A 180 -12.90 -11.55 -21.36
N VAL A 181 -12.37 -10.43 -21.85
CA VAL A 181 -12.49 -9.96 -23.25
C VAL A 181 -11.23 -10.25 -24.05
#